data_AF-A0A1W6WBM6-F1
#
_entry.id   AF-A0A1W6WBM6-F1
#
_cell.length_a   1.000
_cell.length_b   1.000
_cell.length_c   1.000
_cell.angle_alpha   90.00
_cell.angle_beta   90.00
_cell.angle_gamma   90.00
#
_symmetry.space_group_name_H-M   'P 1'
#
loop_
_entity.id
_entity.type
_entity.pdbx_description
1 polymer ?
#
loop_
_entity_poly.entity_id
_entity_poly.type
_entity_poly.pdbx_seq_one_letter_code
_entity_poly.pdbx_strand_id
1 'polypeptide(L)'
;MTRAAFVAQMLERYGEEAVCGGQKAPVVLRSLRPNDLQDSRSICTAPAEFCPREGTKLSCGGRLYTVLRCGGRYLKNRRLYTWAVLQQEGEEDCE
;
A
#
# COMPACT_ATOMS: atom_id res chain seq x y z
N MET A 1 5.58 -17.85 -16.31
CA MET A 1 5.38 -16.87 -15.22
C MET A 1 4.21 -15.96 -15.56
N THR A 2 3.28 -15.70 -14.65
CA THR A 2 2.17 -14.75 -14.88
C THR A 2 2.62 -13.32 -14.58
N ARG A 3 1.96 -12.30 -15.14
CA ARG A 3 2.27 -10.90 -14.81
C ARG A 3 2.03 -10.59 -13.32
N ALA A 4 1.02 -11.19 -12.70
CA ALA A 4 0.78 -11.06 -11.27
C ALA A 4 1.95 -11.65 -10.45
N ALA A 5 2.44 -12.83 -10.81
CA ALA A 5 3.60 -13.45 -10.15
C ALA A 5 4.88 -12.61 -10.32
N PHE A 6 5.07 -11.98 -11.48
CA PHE A 6 6.19 -11.05 -11.69
C PHE A 6 6.10 -9.83 -10.77
N VAL A 7 4.91 -9.23 -10.63
CA VAL A 7 4.73 -8.10 -9.71
C VAL A 7 4.93 -8.53 -8.26
N ALA A 8 4.38 -9.67 -7.84
CA ALA A 8 4.59 -10.20 -6.50
C ALA A 8 6.09 -10.40 -6.20
N GLN A 9 6.85 -11.00 -7.12
CA GLN A 9 8.29 -11.18 -6.96
C GLN A 9 9.04 -9.84 -6.87
N MET A 10 8.63 -8.83 -7.64
CA MET A 10 9.20 -7.48 -7.52
C MET A 10 8.91 -6.85 -6.15
N LEU A 11 7.70 -7.02 -5.63
CA LEU A 11 7.32 -6.52 -4.31
C LEU A 11 8.06 -7.25 -3.20
N GLU A 12 8.23 -8.56 -3.28
CA GLU A 12 9.05 -9.32 -2.31
C GLU A 12 10.50 -8.84 -2.27
N ARG A 13 11.05 -8.41 -3.41
CA ARG A 13 12.45 -7.97 -3.49
C ARG A 13 12.68 -6.53 -3.06
N TYR A 14 11.73 -5.64 -3.33
CA TYR A 14 11.92 -4.18 -3.18
C TYR A 14 10.90 -3.51 -2.27
N GLY A 15 9.88 -4.24 -1.82
CA GLY A 15 8.83 -3.74 -0.94
C GLY A 15 9.19 -3.87 0.54
N GLU A 16 8.47 -3.11 1.34
CA GLU A 16 8.48 -3.19 2.80
C GLU A 16 7.30 -4.04 3.28
N GLU A 17 7.46 -4.73 4.41
CA GLU A 17 6.33 -5.45 5.02
C GLU A 17 5.28 -4.46 5.53
N ALA A 18 4.05 -4.61 5.05
CA ALA A 18 2.88 -3.94 5.59
C ALA A 18 1.90 -4.91 6.24
N VAL A 19 1.22 -4.44 7.26
CA VAL A 19 0.16 -5.16 7.98
C VAL A 19 -1.14 -4.39 7.85
N CYS A 20 -2.21 -5.03 7.37
CA CYS A 20 -3.55 -4.45 7.32
C CYS A 20 -4.59 -5.50 7.71
N GLY A 21 -5.39 -5.22 8.74
CA GLY A 21 -6.41 -6.16 9.23
C GLY A 21 -5.88 -7.56 9.57
N GLY A 22 -4.64 -7.66 10.07
CA GLY A 22 -3.98 -8.92 10.38
C GLY A 22 -3.32 -9.63 9.18
N GLN A 23 -3.54 -9.16 7.95
CA GLN A 23 -2.87 -9.68 6.76
C GLN A 23 -1.53 -8.97 6.55
N LYS A 24 -0.47 -9.75 6.35
CA LYS A 24 0.87 -9.27 5.99
C LYS A 24 1.10 -9.35 4.49
N ALA A 25 1.73 -8.35 3.90
CA ALA A 25 2.19 -8.39 2.52
C ALA A 25 3.35 -7.43 2.27
N PRO A 26 4.27 -7.74 1.34
CA PRO A 26 5.27 -6.79 0.89
C PRO A 26 4.62 -5.72 0.00
N VAL A 27 4.85 -4.45 0.29
CA VAL A 27 4.27 -3.32 -0.44
C VAL A 27 5.31 -2.28 -0.80
N VAL A 28 5.06 -1.51 -1.85
CA VAL A 28 5.84 -0.32 -2.16
C VAL A 28 4.99 0.91 -1.92
N LEU A 29 5.47 1.79 -1.04
CA LEU A 29 4.88 3.10 -0.78
C LEU A 29 5.62 4.18 -1.57
N ARG A 30 4.88 5.11 -2.17
CA ARG A 30 5.42 6.30 -2.82
C ARG A 30 4.57 7.51 -2.46
N SER A 31 5.19 8.63 -2.14
CA SER A 31 4.46 9.89 -1.93
C SER A 31 3.62 10.23 -3.15
N LEU A 32 2.36 10.60 -2.93
CA LEU A 32 1.45 10.99 -4.01
C LEU A 32 1.93 12.31 -4.65
N ARG A 33 2.48 13.22 -3.83
CA ARG A 33 3.10 14.47 -4.24
C ARG A 33 4.48 14.61 -3.60
N PRO A 34 5.55 14.14 -4.25
CA PRO A 34 6.88 14.11 -3.64
C PRO A 34 7.47 15.50 -3.34
N ASN A 35 6.97 16.56 -4.00
CA ASN A 35 7.44 17.93 -3.80
C ASN A 35 6.58 18.74 -2.82
N ASP A 36 5.54 18.13 -2.24
CA ASP A 36 4.61 18.78 -1.33
C ASP A 36 4.79 18.19 0.07
N LEU A 37 5.59 18.86 0.90
CA LEU A 37 5.92 18.40 2.25
C LEU A 37 4.69 18.38 3.19
N GLN A 38 3.60 19.07 2.83
CA GLN A 38 2.35 19.03 3.59
C GLN A 38 1.44 17.88 3.14
N ASP A 39 1.69 17.28 1.98
CA ASP A 39 0.91 16.15 1.49
C ASP A 39 1.45 14.82 2.05
N SER A 40 0.87 14.40 3.15
CA SER A 40 1.14 13.13 3.83
C SER A 40 0.45 11.92 3.17
N ARG A 41 -0.07 12.08 1.94
CA ARG A 41 -0.68 10.97 1.19
C ARG A 41 0.35 10.18 0.41
N SER A 42 0.17 8.86 0.43
CA SER A 42 1.01 7.90 -0.28
C SER A 42 0.19 6.97 -1.16
N ILE A 43 0.75 6.56 -2.30
CA ILE A 43 0.25 5.44 -3.08
C ILE A 43 0.96 4.18 -2.61
N CYS A 44 0.17 3.19 -2.18
CA CYS A 44 0.61 1.83 -1.91
C CYS A 44 0.37 0.94 -3.12
N THR A 45 1.36 0.14 -3.50
CA THR A 45 1.25 -0.96 -4.46
C THR A 45 1.53 -2.27 -3.73
N ALA A 46 0.59 -3.21 -3.80
CA ALA A 46 0.61 -4.47 -3.06
C ALA A 46 0.26 -5.66 -3.96
N PRO A 47 0.52 -6.92 -3.54
CA PRO A 47 0.13 -8.11 -4.28
C PRO A 47 -1.38 -8.16 -4.55
N ALA A 48 -1.81 -8.90 -5.56
CA ALA A 48 -3.21 -8.93 -5.99
C ALA A 48 -4.17 -9.42 -4.89
N GLU A 49 -3.65 -10.26 -4.00
CA GLU A 49 -4.31 -10.93 -2.89
C GLU A 49 -4.41 -10.03 -1.66
N PHE A 50 -3.60 -8.97 -1.58
CA PHE A 50 -3.71 -7.96 -0.53
C PHE A 50 -4.90 -7.06 -0.84
N CYS A 51 -5.95 -7.13 -0.05
CA CYS A 51 -7.22 -6.45 -0.32
C CYS A 51 -7.62 -5.55 0.87
N PRO A 52 -6.95 -4.40 1.05
CA PRO A 52 -7.33 -3.46 2.10
C PRO A 52 -8.73 -2.91 1.82
N ARG A 53 -9.39 -2.40 2.86
CA ARG A 53 -10.68 -1.72 2.74
C ARG A 53 -10.53 -0.25 3.11
N GLU A 54 -11.32 0.61 2.49
CA GLU A 54 -11.36 2.03 2.85
C GLU A 54 -11.70 2.20 4.34
N GLY A 55 -11.04 3.15 5.00
CA GLY A 55 -11.12 3.39 6.44
C GLY A 55 -10.28 2.46 7.32
N THR A 56 -9.74 1.36 6.78
CA THR A 56 -8.87 0.47 7.57
C THR A 56 -7.49 1.06 7.80
N LYS A 57 -6.87 0.68 8.92
CA LYS A 57 -5.48 1.03 9.23
C LYS A 57 -4.51 0.05 8.57
N LEU A 58 -3.41 0.60 8.09
CA LEU A 58 -2.27 -0.13 7.53
C LEU A 58 -1.02 0.36 8.24
N SER A 59 -0.22 -0.55 8.78
CA SER A 59 1.12 -0.23 9.31
C SER A 59 2.19 -0.67 8.32
N CYS A 60 3.20 0.17 8.10
CA CYS A 60 4.33 -0.11 7.21
C CYS A 60 5.53 0.74 7.63
N GLY A 61 6.71 0.13 7.75
CA GLY A 61 7.93 0.86 8.11
C GLY A 61 7.83 1.64 9.44
N GLY A 62 7.10 1.12 10.42
CA GLY A 62 6.87 1.77 11.72
C GLY A 62 5.85 2.92 11.71
N ARG A 63 5.27 3.26 10.55
CA ARG A 63 4.26 4.32 10.42
C ARG A 63 2.86 3.74 10.29
N LEU A 64 1.88 4.49 10.79
CA LEU A 64 0.46 4.15 10.65
C LEU A 64 -0.18 4.99 9.54
N TYR A 65 -1.00 4.32 8.75
CA TYR A 65 -1.72 4.92 7.65
C TYR A 65 -3.20 4.55 7.71
N THR A 66 -4.07 5.47 7.27
CA THR A 66 -5.47 5.19 6.99
C THR A 66 -5.67 5.01 5.48
N VAL A 67 -6.33 3.93 5.08
CA VAL A 67 -6.68 3.67 3.67
C VAL A 67 -7.80 4.60 3.26
N LEU A 68 -7.51 5.59 2.41
CA LEU A 68 -8.52 6.52 1.88
C LEU A 68 -9.29 5.91 0.71
N ARG A 69 -8.58 5.20 -0.17
CA ARG A 69 -9.14 4.59 -1.38
C ARG A 69 -8.37 3.35 -1.75
N CYS A 70 -9.02 2.35 -2.31
CA CYS A 70 -8.33 1.15 -2.80
C CYS A 70 -8.94 0.59 -4.10
N GLY A 71 -8.16 -0.19 -4.83
CA GLY A 71 -8.62 -0.87 -6.03
C GLY A 71 -7.63 -1.89 -6.57
N GLY A 72 -8.03 -2.61 -7.60
CA GLY A 72 -7.17 -3.55 -8.31
C GLY A 72 -6.82 -3.04 -9.70
N ARG A 73 -5.61 -3.35 -10.19
CA ARG A 73 -5.29 -3.28 -11.62
C ARG A 73 -5.58 -4.62 -12.25
N TYR A 74 -6.33 -4.65 -13.36
CA TYR A 74 -6.77 -5.89 -14.01
C TYR A 74 -6.23 -6.01 -15.44
N LEU A 75 -6.02 -7.24 -15.88
CA LEU A 75 -5.75 -7.62 -17.26
C LEU A 75 -6.47 -8.93 -17.58
N LYS A 76 -7.30 -8.94 -18.63
CA LYS A 76 -8.10 -10.12 -19.02
C LYS A 76 -8.86 -10.73 -17.82
N ASN A 77 -9.55 -9.89 -17.06
CA ASN A 77 -10.31 -10.25 -15.85
C ASN A 77 -9.49 -10.85 -14.68
N ARG A 78 -8.16 -10.81 -14.74
CA ARG A 78 -7.28 -11.20 -13.63
C ARG A 78 -6.68 -9.97 -12.99
N ARG A 79 -6.75 -9.88 -11.65
CA ARG A 79 -6.07 -8.83 -10.90
C ARG A 79 -4.56 -9.06 -10.95
N LEU A 80 -3.81 -8.02 -11.30
CA LEU A 80 -2.35 -8.04 -11.38
C LEU A 80 -1.71 -7.61 -10.07
N TYR A 81 -2.26 -6.56 -9.45
CA TYR A 81 -1.83 -6.01 -8.18
C TYR A 81 -2.96 -5.16 -7.58
N THR A 82 -2.85 -4.88 -6.30
CA THR A 82 -3.72 -3.95 -5.58
C THR A 82 -3.01 -2.62 -5.44
N TRP A 83 -3.76 -1.53 -5.56
CA TRP A 83 -3.30 -0.19 -5.21
C TRP A 83 -4.19 0.40 -4.12
N ALA A 84 -3.61 1.26 -3.30
CA ALA A 84 -4.35 2.06 -2.33
C ALA A 84 -3.78 3.46 -2.20
N VAL A 85 -4.63 4.44 -1.96
CA VAL A 85 -4.23 5.77 -1.48
C VAL A 85 -4.32 5.74 0.03
N LEU A 86 -3.22 6.07 0.66
CA LEU A 86 -3.02 6.06 2.10
C LEU A 86 -2.83 7.48 2.59
N GLN A 87 -3.34 7.78 3.77
CA GLN A 87 -3.06 9.00 4.52
C GLN A 87 -2.18 8.62 5.70
N GLN A 88 -0.96 9.16 5.79
CA GLN A 88 -0.15 8.97 6.98
C GLN A 88 -0.82 9.69 8.15
N GLU A 89 -0.90 9.04 9.30
CA GLU A 89 -1.31 9.70 10.54
C GLU A 89 -0.10 10.46 11.08
N GLY A 90 -0.32 11.67 11.60
CA GLY A 90 0.76 12.43 12.24
C GLY A 90 1.38 11.59 13.36
N GLU A 91 2.67 11.76 13.60
CA GLU A 91 3.22 11.39 14.91
C GLU A 91 2.43 12.22 15.93
N GLU A 92 1.69 11.56 16.82
CA GLU A 92 1.18 12.25 18.00
C GLU A 92 2.43 12.69 18.78
N ASP A 93 2.77 13.97 18.67
CA ASP A 93 3.64 14.63 19.62
C ASP A 93 2.97 14.45 20.99
N CYS A 94 3.45 13.50 21.78
CA CYS A 94 3.14 13.43 23.20
C CYS A 94 3.73 14.69 23.84
N GLU A 95 2.92 15.75 23.99
CA GLU A 95 3.19 16.88 24.88
C GLU A 95 3.30 16.43 26.35
#